data_AF-A0A1C6VW18-F1
#
_entry.id   AF-A0A1C6VW18-F1
#
_cell.length_a   1.000
_cell.length_b   1.000
_cell.length_c   1.000
_cell.angle_alpha   90.00
_cell.angle_beta   90.00
_cell.angle_gamma   90.00
#
_symmetry.space_group_name_H-M   'P 1'
#
loop_
_entity.id
_entity.type
_entity.pdbx_description
1 polymer ?
#
loop_
_entity_poly.entity_id
_entity_poly.type
_entity_poly.pdbx_seq_one_letter_code
_entity_poly.pdbx_strand_id
1 'polypeptide(L)'
;MNNVLRALMADTDEERDAHLNRETLLYAVQRTIQCQRTGAILDVRTAVMVTTILGDKRGAWVLTGEAWDEMEEWTRAKAAEIGATLEVIDGRKL
;
A
#
# COMPACT_ATOMS: atom_id res chain seq x y z
N MET A 1 -15.10 -1.35 -18.16
CA MET A 1 -15.13 -2.79 -17.84
C MET A 1 -15.05 -2.91 -16.33
N ASN A 2 -16.01 -3.57 -15.68
CA ASN A 2 -16.15 -3.57 -14.22
C ASN A 2 -14.91 -4.23 -13.57
N ASN A 3 -14.20 -3.54 -12.67
CA ASN A 3 -12.94 -4.01 -12.09
C ASN A 3 -13.10 -5.36 -11.38
N VAL A 4 -14.25 -5.58 -10.72
CA VAL A 4 -14.61 -6.85 -10.08
C VAL A 4 -14.67 -8.02 -11.08
N LEU A 5 -15.15 -7.80 -12.31
CA LEU A 5 -15.17 -8.84 -13.35
C LEU A 5 -13.75 -9.24 -13.79
N ARG A 6 -12.80 -8.30 -13.76
CA ARG A 6 -11.40 -8.57 -14.11
C ARG A 6 -10.70 -9.41 -13.03
N ALA A 7 -11.01 -9.16 -11.74
CA ALA A 7 -10.52 -10.00 -10.64
C ALA A 7 -11.09 -11.42 -10.66
N LEU A 8 -12.38 -11.57 -11.02
CA LEU A 8 -13.04 -12.87 -11.13
C LEU A 8 -12.60 -13.68 -12.37
N MET A 9 -11.99 -13.02 -13.34
CA MET A 9 -11.48 -13.62 -14.58
C MET A 9 -9.95 -13.80 -14.59
N ALA A 10 -9.27 -13.55 -13.47
CA ALA A 10 -7.82 -13.76 -13.39
C ALA A 10 -7.48 -15.25 -13.48
N ASP A 11 -6.49 -15.60 -14.31
CA ASP A 11 -6.12 -16.99 -14.55
C ASP A 11 -5.20 -17.53 -13.44
N THR A 12 -4.61 -16.64 -12.63
CA THR A 12 -3.76 -16.98 -11.49
C THR A 12 -4.11 -16.18 -10.22
N ASP A 13 -3.76 -16.73 -9.06
CA ASP A 13 -3.91 -16.04 -7.78
C ASP A 13 -3.08 -14.74 -7.73
N GLU A 14 -1.92 -14.71 -8.37
CA GLU A 14 -1.02 -13.54 -8.44
C GLU A 14 -1.67 -12.37 -9.21
N GLU A 15 -2.33 -12.64 -10.34
CA GLU A 15 -3.04 -11.63 -11.11
C GLU A 15 -4.27 -11.08 -10.36
N ARG A 16 -4.97 -11.96 -9.63
CA ARG A 16 -6.09 -11.56 -8.76
C ARG A 16 -5.59 -10.66 -7.63
N ASP A 17 -4.51 -11.03 -6.98
CA ASP A 17 -3.96 -10.28 -5.83
C ASP A 17 -3.40 -8.92 -6.28
N ALA A 18 -2.70 -8.85 -7.42
CA ALA A 18 -2.28 -7.59 -8.02
C ALA A 18 -3.47 -6.66 -8.29
N HIS A 19 -4.57 -7.20 -8.81
CA HIS A 19 -5.79 -6.44 -9.04
C HIS A 19 -6.43 -5.94 -7.74
N LEU A 20 -6.61 -6.80 -6.74
CA LEU A 20 -7.20 -6.44 -5.45
C LEU A 20 -6.35 -5.40 -4.69
N ASN A 21 -5.03 -5.55 -4.73
CA ASN A 21 -4.09 -4.60 -4.14
C ASN A 21 -4.17 -3.23 -4.83
N ARG A 22 -4.31 -3.22 -6.18
CA ARG A 22 -4.48 -1.98 -6.93
C ARG A 22 -5.79 -1.27 -6.57
N GLU A 23 -6.90 -1.99 -6.46
CA GLU A 23 -8.18 -1.38 -6.07
C GLU A 23 -8.13 -0.87 -4.62
N THR A 24 -7.51 -1.61 -3.71
CA THR A 24 -7.29 -1.18 -2.32
C THR A 24 -6.51 0.13 -2.27
N LEU A 25 -5.43 0.22 -3.05
CA LEU A 25 -4.61 1.43 -3.15
C LEU A 25 -5.36 2.59 -3.84
N LEU A 26 -6.16 2.31 -4.86
CA LEU A 26 -7.03 3.29 -5.52
C LEU A 26 -8.06 3.88 -4.57
N TYR A 27 -8.74 3.05 -3.79
CA TYR A 27 -9.70 3.52 -2.78
C TYR A 27 -9.02 4.35 -1.68
N ALA A 28 -7.80 3.99 -1.28
CA ALA A 28 -7.01 4.78 -0.36
C ALA A 28 -6.72 6.17 -0.96
N VAL A 29 -6.20 6.22 -2.19
CA VAL A 29 -5.82 7.46 -2.89
C VAL A 29 -7.02 8.37 -3.18
N GLN A 30 -8.14 7.83 -3.68
CA GLN A 30 -9.33 8.61 -4.10
C GLN A 30 -10.07 9.31 -2.96
N ARG A 31 -9.81 8.95 -1.70
CA ARG A 31 -10.35 9.68 -0.53
C ARG A 31 -9.49 10.88 -0.11
N THR A 32 -8.46 11.22 -0.88
CA THR A 32 -7.48 12.29 -0.62
C THR A 32 -6.49 11.88 0.47
N ILE A 33 -5.53 11.03 0.11
CA ILE A 33 -4.35 10.82 0.95
C ILE A 33 -3.21 11.63 0.36
N GLN A 34 -2.96 12.76 0.99
CA GLN A 34 -1.72 13.48 0.83
C GLN A 34 -0.59 12.63 1.42
N CYS A 35 0.57 12.57 0.76
CA CYS A 35 1.75 12.01 1.40
C CYS A 35 1.95 12.70 2.75
N GLN A 36 1.90 11.95 3.86
CA GLN A 36 1.98 12.56 5.20
C GLN A 36 3.27 13.35 5.44
N ARG A 37 4.32 13.02 4.68
CA ARG A 37 5.62 13.71 4.73
C ARG A 37 5.70 14.93 3.81
N THR A 38 5.19 14.85 2.58
CA THR A 38 5.40 15.89 1.55
C THR A 38 4.15 16.70 1.21
N GLY A 39 2.95 16.27 1.62
CA GLY A 39 1.68 16.90 1.27
C GLY A 39 1.19 16.64 -0.16
N ALA A 40 1.97 15.90 -0.98
CA ALA A 40 1.65 15.65 -2.37
C ALA A 40 0.41 14.75 -2.54
N ILE A 41 -0.46 15.08 -3.51
CA ILE A 41 -1.54 14.19 -3.93
C ILE A 41 -0.91 13.04 -4.71
N LEU A 42 -1.22 11.82 -4.31
CA LEU A 42 -0.59 10.63 -4.85
C LEU A 42 -1.43 10.04 -6.00
N ASP A 43 -0.76 9.52 -7.02
CA ASP A 43 -1.35 8.61 -8.01
C ASP A 43 -1.13 7.18 -7.50
N VAL A 44 -2.09 6.28 -7.74
CA VAL A 44 -1.98 4.85 -7.42
C VAL A 44 -0.67 4.25 -7.93
N ARG A 45 -0.17 4.67 -9.10
CA ARG A 45 1.07 4.15 -9.70
C ARG A 45 2.34 4.57 -8.96
N THR A 46 2.27 5.61 -8.13
CA THR A 46 3.43 6.16 -7.40
C THR A 46 3.28 6.10 -5.89
N ALA A 47 2.10 5.70 -5.41
CA ALA A 47 1.77 5.56 -4.01
C ALA A 47 2.27 4.23 -3.44
N VAL A 48 2.73 4.28 -2.20
CA VAL A 48 3.02 3.09 -1.38
C VAL A 48 2.16 3.14 -0.13
N MET A 49 1.30 2.16 0.06
CA MET A 49 0.51 1.99 1.27
C MET A 49 1.23 1.02 2.20
N VAL A 50 1.42 1.45 3.44
CA VAL A 50 2.06 0.65 4.49
C VAL A 50 1.06 0.49 5.62
N THR A 51 0.77 -0.76 5.96
CA THR A 51 -0.08 -1.12 7.09
C THR A 51 0.79 -1.72 8.19
N THR A 52 0.78 -1.09 9.35
CA THR A 52 1.42 -1.60 10.57
C THR A 52 0.40 -2.36 11.41
N ILE A 53 0.76 -3.57 11.81
CA ILE A 53 -0.06 -4.47 12.62
C ILE A 53 0.66 -4.77 13.93
N LEU A 54 0.06 -4.42 15.07
CA LEU A 54 0.60 -4.70 16.40
C LEU A 54 -0.52 -5.28 17.28
N GLY A 55 -0.52 -6.61 17.43
CA GLY A 55 -1.66 -7.34 18.01
C GLY A 55 -2.93 -7.08 17.20
N ASP A 56 -3.99 -6.64 17.85
CA ASP A 56 -5.27 -6.31 17.19
C ASP A 56 -5.31 -4.89 16.59
N LYS A 57 -4.26 -4.07 16.82
CA LYS A 57 -4.21 -2.70 16.31
C LYS A 57 -3.65 -2.69 14.89
N ARG A 58 -4.35 -2.01 14.00
CA ARG A 58 -3.92 -1.75 12.62
C ARG A 58 -3.90 -0.26 12.35
N GLY A 59 -2.82 0.23 11.78
CA GLY A 59 -2.70 1.60 11.29
C GLY A 59 -2.14 1.57 9.88
N ALA A 60 -2.70 2.37 8.99
CA ALA A 60 -2.21 2.48 7.62
C ALA A 60 -1.86 3.93 7.29
N TRP A 61 -0.79 4.11 6.53
CA TRP A 61 -0.41 5.38 5.95
C TRP A 61 0.04 5.19 4.50
N VAL A 62 -0.03 6.26 3.72
CA VAL A 62 0.39 6.25 2.31
C VAL A 62 1.48 7.29 2.10
N LEU A 63 2.49 6.89 1.35
CA LEU A 63 3.71 7.63 1.07
C LEU A 63 3.92 7.71 -0.44
N THR A 64 4.74 8.66 -0.91
CA THR A 64 5.36 8.53 -2.22
C THR A 64 6.33 7.36 -2.23
N GLY A 65 6.58 6.77 -3.40
CA GLY A 65 7.64 5.76 -3.57
C GLY A 65 9.01 6.22 -3.05
N GLU A 66 9.41 7.45 -3.37
CA GLU A 66 10.68 8.04 -2.88
C GLU A 66 10.73 8.14 -1.35
N ALA A 67 9.64 8.61 -0.72
CA ALA A 67 9.59 8.72 0.74
C ALA A 67 9.62 7.34 1.41
N TRP A 68 9.03 6.32 0.78
CA TRP A 68 9.14 4.94 1.23
C TRP A 68 10.56 4.42 1.11
N ASP A 69 11.21 4.59 -0.04
CA ASP A 69 12.58 4.10 -0.27
C ASP A 69 13.58 4.68 0.74
N GLU A 70 13.42 5.95 1.15
CA GLU A 70 14.24 6.57 2.19
C GLU A 70 14.05 5.97 3.60
N MET A 71 12.83 5.50 3.91
CA MET A 71 12.46 5.11 5.28
C MET A 71 12.20 3.62 5.47
N GLU A 72 12.21 2.83 4.39
CA GLU A 72 11.86 1.42 4.40
C GLU A 72 12.68 0.64 5.44
N GLU A 73 14.00 0.79 5.38
CA GLU A 73 14.92 0.08 6.28
C GLU A 73 14.63 0.40 7.75
N TRP A 74 14.56 1.70 8.07
CA TRP A 74 14.26 2.17 9.43
C TRP A 74 12.88 1.70 9.91
N THR A 75 11.86 1.76 9.05
CA THR A 75 10.49 1.38 9.40
C THR A 75 10.38 -0.11 9.68
N ARG A 76 11.03 -0.96 8.85
CA ARG A 76 11.09 -2.40 9.06
C ARG A 76 11.84 -2.76 10.33
N ALA A 77 12.98 -2.11 10.60
CA ALA A 77 13.73 -2.30 11.83
C ALA A 77 12.89 -1.92 13.07
N LYS A 78 12.18 -0.78 13.01
CA LYS A 78 11.33 -0.33 14.12
C LYS A 78 10.14 -1.25 14.35
N ALA A 79 9.52 -1.76 13.29
CA ALA A 79 8.44 -2.74 13.39
C ALA A 79 8.92 -4.02 14.08
N ALA A 80 10.09 -4.54 13.70
CA ALA A 80 10.69 -5.70 14.35
C ALA A 80 11.00 -5.45 15.84
N GLU A 81 11.54 -4.28 16.18
CA GLU A 81 11.84 -3.88 17.56
C GLU A 81 10.60 -3.89 18.47
N ILE A 82 9.45 -3.41 17.96
CA ILE A 82 8.20 -3.33 18.72
C ILE A 82 7.31 -4.58 18.58
N GLY A 83 7.76 -5.60 17.83
CA GLY A 83 6.99 -6.81 17.55
C GLY A 83 5.79 -6.60 16.63
N ALA A 84 5.83 -5.56 15.79
CA ALA A 84 4.83 -5.29 14.77
C ALA A 84 5.18 -5.94 13.43
N THR A 85 4.15 -6.21 12.61
CA THR A 85 4.29 -6.66 11.22
C THR A 85 3.94 -5.52 10.26
N LEU A 86 4.60 -5.47 9.11
CA LEU A 86 4.29 -4.53 8.04
C LEU A 86 3.75 -5.26 6.82
N GLU A 87 2.58 -4.84 6.35
CA GLU A 87 2.08 -5.17 5.02
C GLU A 87 2.31 -3.96 4.12
N VAL A 88 2.88 -4.17 2.94
CA VAL A 88 3.25 -3.09 2.01
C VAL A 88 2.66 -3.37 0.64
N ILE A 89 1.87 -2.41 0.15
CA ILE A 89 1.36 -2.38 -1.21
C ILE A 89 2.09 -1.25 -1.94
N ASP A 90 3.03 -1.61 -2.81
CA ASP A 90 3.78 -0.65 -3.63
C ASP A 90 3.18 -0.58 -5.02
N GLY A 91 2.50 0.53 -5.33
CA GLY A 91 1.83 0.76 -6.61
C GLY A 91 2.75 0.73 -7.84
N ARG A 92 4.07 0.84 -7.66
CA ARG A 92 5.08 0.73 -8.72
C ARG A 92 5.32 -0.72 -9.15
N LYS A 93 4.89 -1.69 -8.33
CA LYS A 93 5.09 -3.14 -8.51
C LYS A 93 3.80 -3.89 -8.83
N LEU A 94 2.67 -3.18 -8.98
CA LEU A 94 1.35 -3.71 -9.30
C LEU A 94 1.07 -3.76 -10.80
#